data_AF-A0ABD1QM19-F1
#
_entry.id   AF-A0ABD1QM19-F1
#
_cell.length_a   1.000
_cell.length_b   1.000
_cell.length_c   1.000
_cell.angle_alpha   90.00
_cell.angle_beta   90.00
_cell.angle_gamma   90.00
#
_symmetry.space_group_name_H-M   'P 1'
#
loop_
_entity.id
_entity.type
_entity.pdbx_description
1 polymer ?
#
loop_
_entity_poly.entity_id
_entity_poly.type
_entity_poly.pdbx_seq_one_letter_code
_entity_poly.pdbx_strand_id
1 'polypeptide(L)'
;MSSSSTTIISCKNFLTIWAPPQLFTLTLANNKFIGPIPKSIGLGQASKTLIEVLFLNNQLSGCLPCEIGLLGKTRVFDVSRNFLTGPIPQSFACLFKMEILNLANNQFYGPVPEPCVQAA
;
A
#
# COMPACT_ATOMS: atom_id res chain seq x y z
N MET A 1 32.04 6.39 20.89
CA MET A 1 31.42 7.13 19.77
C MET A 1 31.41 6.19 18.58
N SER A 2 30.39 5.33 18.51
CA SER A 2 30.31 4.25 17.52
C SER A 2 29.62 4.73 16.26
N SER A 3 30.31 4.49 15.15
CA SER A 3 29.91 4.65 13.76
C SER A 3 28.53 4.05 13.45
N SER A 4 27.66 4.83 12.82
CA SER A 4 26.48 4.31 12.11
C SER A 4 26.76 4.38 10.61
N SER A 5 27.20 3.25 10.06
CA SER A 5 27.39 3.05 8.63
C SER A 5 26.06 3.29 7.91
N THR A 6 26.03 4.30 7.04
CA THR A 6 24.93 4.53 6.11
C THR A 6 25.16 3.62 4.90
N THR A 7 24.45 2.49 4.83
CA THR A 7 24.47 1.63 3.64
C THR A 7 23.44 2.16 2.64
N ILE A 8 23.92 2.87 1.62
CA ILE A 8 23.15 3.19 0.42
C ILE A 8 23.20 1.96 -0.49
N ILE A 9 22.11 1.20 -0.59
CA ILE A 9 21.99 0.15 -1.61
C ILE A 9 21.37 0.79 -2.86
N SER A 10 22.20 0.99 -3.88
CA SER A 10 21.80 1.40 -5.22
C SER A 10 21.19 0.20 -5.96
N CYS A 11 19.87 0.21 -6.16
CA CYS A 11 19.16 -0.78 -6.97
C CYS A 11 19.32 -0.48 -8.45
N LYS A 12 20.38 -0.99 -9.09
CA LYS A 12 20.44 -1.06 -10.56
C LYS A 12 20.72 -2.42 -11.18
N ASN A 13 21.08 -3.49 -10.44
CA ASN A 13 21.56 -4.74 -11.07
C ASN A 13 21.05 -6.07 -10.45
N PHE A 14 19.79 -6.18 -9.99
CA PHE A 14 19.27 -7.48 -9.51
C PHE A 14 17.94 -7.88 -10.19
N LEU A 15 18.04 -8.19 -11.48
CA LEU A 15 17.12 -9.06 -12.22
C LEU A 15 18.06 -10.19 -12.69
N THR A 16 18.03 -11.45 -12.22
CA THR A 16 17.09 -12.50 -12.63
C THR A 16 17.37 -13.87 -11.93
N ILE A 17 17.84 -13.94 -10.67
CA ILE A 17 18.19 -15.24 -10.03
C ILE A 17 17.53 -15.50 -8.65
N TRP A 18 16.75 -14.56 -8.13
CA TRP A 18 15.91 -14.80 -6.95
C TRP A 18 14.46 -14.51 -7.30
N ALA A 19 13.62 -15.54 -7.30
CA ALA A 19 12.21 -15.33 -7.01
C ALA A 19 12.19 -14.76 -5.58
N PRO A 20 11.84 -13.47 -5.38
CA PRO A 20 11.84 -12.91 -4.04
C PRO A 20 10.92 -13.79 -3.18
N PRO A 21 11.26 -14.04 -1.91
CA PRO A 21 10.31 -14.65 -0.98
C PRO A 21 8.98 -13.90 -1.13
N GLN A 22 7.90 -14.63 -1.37
CA GLN A 22 6.59 -14.03 -1.60
C GLN A 22 6.31 -13.10 -0.41
N LEU A 23 6.27 -11.80 -0.67
CA LEU A 23 6.03 -10.84 0.40
C LEU A 23 4.53 -10.88 0.68
N PHE A 24 4.17 -11.47 1.81
CA PHE A 24 2.78 -11.61 2.24
C PHE A 24 2.33 -10.40 3.04
N THR A 25 3.19 -9.88 3.91
CA THR A 25 2.89 -8.70 4.74
C THR A 25 3.91 -7.62 4.46
N LEU A 26 3.43 -6.42 4.12
CA LEU A 26 4.24 -5.21 4.05
C LEU A 26 3.76 -4.25 5.14
N THR A 27 4.59 -4.07 6.15
CA THR A 27 4.31 -3.17 7.27
C THR A 27 5.34 -2.04 7.34
N LEU A 28 4.83 -0.81 7.48
CA LEU A 28 5.58 0.40 7.79
C LEU A 28 5.03 1.07 9.06
N ALA A 29 4.25 0.33 9.83
CA ALA A 29 3.50 0.80 10.98
C ALA A 29 4.37 1.54 12.00
N ASN A 30 3.82 2.57 12.64
CA ASN A 30 4.44 3.27 13.78
C ASN A 30 5.78 3.93 13.43
N ASN A 31 5.81 4.66 12.33
CA ASN A 31 6.99 5.41 11.88
C ASN A 31 6.65 6.89 11.68
N LYS A 32 7.59 7.63 11.10
CA LYS A 32 7.43 9.04 10.74
C LYS A 32 7.52 9.23 9.22
N PHE A 33 7.08 8.24 8.43
CA PHE A 33 7.12 8.38 6.98
C PHE A 33 6.18 9.50 6.54
N ILE A 34 6.68 10.34 5.63
CA ILE A 34 5.98 11.50 5.07
C ILE A 34 5.78 11.30 3.57
N GLY A 35 4.88 12.11 3.01
CA GLY A 35 4.62 12.12 1.57
C GLY A 35 3.63 11.04 1.12
N PRO A 36 3.40 10.91 -0.19
CA PRO A 36 2.37 10.05 -0.73
C PRO A 36 2.74 8.58 -0.77
N ILE A 37 1.72 7.73 -0.72
CA ILE A 37 1.87 6.31 -1.05
C ILE A 37 2.19 6.22 -2.55
N PRO A 38 3.34 5.64 -2.94
CA PRO A 38 3.76 5.63 -4.34
C PRO A 38 2.94 4.61 -5.13
N LYS A 39 2.65 4.94 -6.40
CA LYS A 39 1.97 4.06 -7.37
C LYS A 39 2.64 2.69 -7.54
N SER A 40 3.95 2.63 -7.28
CA SER A 40 4.74 1.39 -7.34
C SER A 40 4.25 0.31 -6.37
N ILE A 41 3.45 0.64 -5.35
CA ILE A 41 2.84 -0.34 -4.45
C ILE A 41 1.99 -1.36 -5.23
N GLY A 42 1.23 -0.90 -6.23
CA GLY A 42 0.37 -1.73 -7.07
C GLY A 42 1.05 -2.21 -8.36
N LEU A 43 2.08 -1.51 -8.84
CA LEU A 43 2.76 -1.84 -10.10
C LEU A 43 3.97 -2.78 -9.92
N GLY A 44 4.51 -2.89 -8.69
CA GLY A 44 5.68 -3.72 -8.39
C GLY A 44 5.36 -5.21 -8.33
N GLN A 45 6.40 -6.07 -8.41
CA GLN A 45 6.21 -7.54 -8.35
C GLN A 45 5.59 -8.02 -7.04
N ALA A 46 5.81 -7.30 -5.93
CA ALA A 46 5.23 -7.62 -4.63
C ALA A 46 3.69 -7.54 -4.61
N SER A 47 3.06 -6.72 -5.47
CA SER A 47 1.60 -6.63 -5.58
C SER A 47 0.90 -7.97 -5.81
N LYS A 48 1.59 -8.90 -6.48
CA LYS A 48 1.08 -10.24 -6.83
C LYS A 48 1.05 -11.22 -5.66
N THR A 49 1.68 -10.88 -4.53
CA THR A 49 1.81 -11.76 -3.37
C THR A 49 1.28 -11.14 -2.08
N LEU A 50 1.13 -9.81 -2.01
CA LEU A 50 0.72 -9.10 -0.80
C LEU A 50 -0.69 -9.48 -0.35
N ILE A 51 -0.76 -9.91 0.91
CA ILE A 51 -1.95 -10.25 1.67
C ILE A 51 -2.28 -9.13 2.66
N GLU A 52 -1.28 -8.49 3.25
CA GLU A 52 -1.46 -7.46 4.27
C GLU A 52 -0.61 -6.23 3.96
N VAL A 53 -1.22 -5.05 4.03
CA VAL A 53 -0.57 -3.75 3.91
C VAL A 53 -0.90 -2.92 5.15
N LEU A 54 0.10 -2.65 5.98
CA LEU A 54 -0.06 -2.01 7.29
C LEU A 54 0.81 -0.75 7.39
N PHE A 55 0.28 0.40 7.00
CA PHE A 55 0.96 1.70 6.99
C PHE A 55 0.45 2.67 8.07
N LEU A 56 -0.37 2.17 8.97
CA LEU A 56 -0.96 2.92 10.08
C LEU A 56 0.06 3.65 10.97
N ASN A 57 -0.40 4.73 11.59
CA ASN A 57 0.38 5.56 12.52
C ASN A 57 1.68 6.09 11.88
N ASN A 58 1.50 6.91 10.86
CA ASN A 58 2.56 7.60 10.12
C ASN A 58 2.11 9.05 9.80
N GLN A 59 2.86 9.74 8.95
CA GLN A 59 2.54 11.09 8.46
C GLN A 59 2.36 11.10 6.93
N LEU A 60 1.89 9.98 6.37
CA LEU A 60 1.64 9.85 4.93
C LEU A 60 0.54 10.83 4.51
N SER A 61 0.69 11.44 3.34
CA SER A 61 -0.17 12.53 2.87
C SER A 61 -0.52 12.41 1.40
N GLY A 62 -1.44 13.23 0.89
CA GLY A 62 -1.91 13.15 -0.48
C GLY A 62 -2.93 12.03 -0.71
N CYS A 63 -3.23 11.72 -1.97
CA CYS A 63 -4.29 10.79 -2.35
C CYS A 63 -3.82 9.33 -2.39
N LEU A 64 -4.75 8.40 -2.18
CA LEU A 64 -4.52 6.98 -2.46
C LEU A 64 -4.34 6.77 -3.99
N PRO A 65 -3.28 6.09 -4.44
CA PRO A 65 -3.11 5.76 -5.85
C PRO A 65 -4.15 4.72 -6.31
N CYS A 66 -4.70 4.90 -7.51
CA CYS A 66 -5.66 3.94 -8.08
C CYS A 66 -5.02 2.56 -8.35
N GLU A 67 -3.70 2.51 -8.47
CA GLU A 67 -2.91 1.29 -8.64
C GLU A 67 -3.05 0.32 -7.45
N ILE A 68 -3.53 0.75 -6.28
CA ILE A 68 -3.85 -0.16 -5.16
C ILE A 68 -4.88 -1.23 -5.55
N GLY A 69 -5.76 -0.95 -6.52
CA GLY A 69 -6.66 -1.98 -7.04
C GLY A 69 -5.98 -3.18 -7.71
N LEU A 70 -4.68 -3.09 -7.99
CA LEU A 70 -3.87 -4.21 -8.51
C LEU A 70 -3.40 -5.16 -7.42
N LEU A 71 -3.62 -4.84 -6.14
CA LEU A 71 -3.31 -5.69 -4.99
C LEU A 71 -4.34 -6.81 -4.82
N GLY A 72 -4.62 -7.56 -5.88
CA GLY A 72 -5.75 -8.51 -5.96
C GLY A 72 -5.72 -9.69 -4.98
N LYS A 73 -4.64 -9.86 -4.20
CA LYS A 73 -4.55 -10.85 -3.12
C LYS A 73 -4.69 -10.27 -1.71
N THR A 74 -4.70 -8.94 -1.58
CA THR A 74 -4.73 -8.28 -0.27
C THR A 74 -6.06 -8.50 0.44
N ARG A 75 -5.95 -8.93 1.70
CA ARG A 75 -7.05 -9.19 2.64
C ARG A 75 -7.13 -8.09 3.70
N VAL A 76 -5.99 -7.54 4.12
CA VAL A 76 -5.92 -6.48 5.12
C VAL A 76 -5.22 -5.26 4.56
N PHE A 77 -5.90 -4.12 4.58
CA PHE A 77 -5.34 -2.82 4.21
C PHE A 77 -5.63 -1.80 5.32
N ASP A 78 -4.59 -1.40 6.06
CA ASP A 78 -4.69 -0.43 7.14
C ASP A 78 -3.73 0.74 6.88
N VAL A 79 -4.30 1.91 6.62
CA VAL A 79 -3.59 3.19 6.48
C VAL A 79 -4.07 4.21 7.52
N SER A 80 -4.68 3.73 8.61
CA SER A 80 -5.28 4.58 9.62
C SER A 80 -4.26 5.48 10.33
N ARG A 81 -4.71 6.60 10.89
CA ARG A 81 -3.86 7.56 11.60
C ARG A 81 -2.73 8.09 10.71
N ASN A 82 -3.11 8.72 9.61
CA ASN A 82 -2.24 9.41 8.66
C ASN A 82 -2.90 10.75 8.24
N PHE A 83 -2.32 11.45 7.27
CA PHE A 83 -2.84 12.68 6.67
C PHE A 83 -3.30 12.47 5.22
N LEU A 84 -3.75 11.27 4.87
CA LEU A 84 -4.21 10.96 3.52
C LEU A 84 -5.53 11.71 3.23
N THR A 85 -5.69 12.17 2.00
CA THR A 85 -6.85 12.94 1.55
C THR A 85 -7.37 12.42 0.20
N GLY A 86 -8.34 13.12 -0.38
CA GLY A 86 -8.95 12.73 -1.65
C GLY A 86 -10.07 11.71 -1.51
N PRO A 87 -10.69 11.32 -2.64
CA PRO A 87 -11.63 10.21 -2.67
C PRO A 87 -10.93 8.86 -2.55
N ILE A 88 -11.67 7.87 -2.05
CA ILE A 88 -11.26 6.47 -2.14
C ILE A 88 -11.36 6.06 -3.62
N PRO A 89 -10.28 5.56 -4.25
CA PRO A 89 -10.32 5.18 -5.66
C PRO A 89 -11.33 4.07 -5.93
N GLN A 90 -12.04 4.16 -7.06
CA GLN A 90 -13.00 3.14 -7.50
C GLN A 90 -12.39 1.73 -7.59
N SER A 91 -11.08 1.66 -7.86
CA SER A 91 -10.32 0.42 -7.94
C SER A 91 -10.25 -0.37 -6.62
N PHE A 92 -10.47 0.26 -5.46
CA PHE A 92 -10.63 -0.43 -4.18
C PHE A 92 -11.85 -1.35 -4.16
N ALA A 93 -12.92 -0.97 -4.87
CA ALA A 93 -14.13 -1.78 -4.94
C ALA A 93 -13.94 -3.08 -5.75
N CYS A 94 -12.83 -3.22 -6.49
CA CYS A 94 -12.46 -4.42 -7.22
C CYS A 94 -11.48 -5.32 -6.41
N LEU A 95 -11.16 -4.99 -5.16
CA LEU A 95 -10.34 -5.83 -4.27
C LEU A 95 -11.20 -6.91 -3.60
N PHE A 96 -11.63 -7.90 -4.39
CA PHE A 96 -12.61 -8.92 -3.98
C PHE A 96 -12.18 -9.82 -2.80
N LYS A 97 -10.89 -9.81 -2.43
CA LYS A 97 -10.37 -10.58 -1.29
C LYS A 97 -10.22 -9.75 -0.02
N MET A 98 -10.57 -8.46 -0.05
CA MET A 98 -10.42 -7.56 1.08
C MET A 98 -11.42 -7.92 2.19
N GLU A 99 -10.90 -8.19 3.37
CA GLU A 99 -11.66 -8.54 4.58
C GLU A 99 -11.64 -7.39 5.58
N ILE A 100 -10.52 -6.68 5.66
CA ILE A 100 -10.33 -5.56 6.58
C ILE A 100 -9.81 -4.37 5.78
N LEU A 101 -10.59 -3.30 5.76
CA LEU A 101 -10.22 -1.99 5.23
C LEU A 101 -10.32 -0.96 6.34
N ASN A 102 -9.17 -0.47 6.81
CA ASN A 102 -9.11 0.56 7.84
C ASN A 102 -8.51 1.86 7.30
N LEU A 103 -9.39 2.85 7.11
CA LEU A 103 -9.06 4.18 6.61
C LEU A 103 -9.21 5.26 7.70
N ALA A 104 -9.52 4.85 8.94
CA ALA A 104 -9.87 5.76 10.02
C ALA A 104 -8.78 6.79 10.34
N ASN A 105 -9.16 7.94 10.89
CA ASN A 105 -8.22 9.01 11.26
C ASN A 105 -7.35 9.46 10.06
N ASN A 106 -8.00 9.77 8.95
CA ASN A 106 -7.47 10.44 7.76
C ASN A 106 -8.42 11.57 7.33
N GLN A 107 -8.20 12.16 6.17
CA GLN A 107 -8.96 13.28 5.60
C GLN A 107 -9.62 12.91 4.25
N PHE A 108 -10.07 11.66 4.11
CA PHE A 108 -10.78 11.20 2.92
C PHE A 108 -12.14 11.87 2.77
N TYR A 109 -12.57 12.14 1.54
CA TYR A 109 -13.85 12.78 1.23
C TYR A 109 -14.48 12.19 -0.03
N GLY A 110 -15.74 12.53 -0.31
CA GLY A 110 -16.46 12.02 -1.48
C GLY A 110 -17.19 10.71 -1.21
N PRO A 111 -17.79 10.10 -2.25
CA PRO A 111 -18.60 8.91 -2.09
C PRO A 111 -17.73 7.68 -1.79
N VAL A 112 -18.33 6.72 -1.09
CA VAL A 112 -17.76 5.37 -1.00
C VAL A 112 -17.90 4.72 -2.39
N PRO A 113 -16.82 4.14 -2.95
CA PRO A 113 -16.86 3.44 -4.24
C PRO A 113 -17.98 2.42 -4.34
N GLU A 114 -18.69 2.42 -5.47
CA GLU A 114 -19.68 1.38 -5.73
C GLU A 114 -18.99 0.03 -5.96
N PRO A 115 -19.58 -1.10 -5.51
CA PRO A 115 -19.02 -2.42 -5.78
C PRO A 115 -18.73 -2.63 -7.27
N CYS A 116 -17.55 -3.17 -7.56
CA CYS A 116 -17.14 -3.50 -8.91
C CYS A 116 -18.03 -4.65 -9.42
N VAL A 117 -18.76 -4.43 -10.51
CA VAL A 117 -19.57 -5.49 -11.14
C VAL A 117 -18.61 -6.42 -11.89
N GLN A 118 -18.49 -7.66 -11.44
CA GLN A 118 -17.72 -8.67 -12.14
C GLN A 118 -18.49 -9.09 -13.39
N ALA A 119 -17.87 -9.00 -14.57
CA ALA A 119 -18.34 -9.76 -15.72
C ALA A 119 -18.14 -11.24 -15.38
N ALA A 120 -19.25 -11.99 -15.33
CA ALA A 120 -19.27 -13.43 -15.09
C ALA A 120 -18.55 -14.20 -16.21
#